data_AF-A0A8B7N6H1-F1
#
_entry.id   AF-A0A8B7N6H1-F1
#
_cell.length_a   1.000
_cell.length_b   1.000
_cell.length_c   1.000
_cell.angle_alpha   90.00
_cell.angle_beta   90.00
_cell.angle_gamma   90.00
#
_symmetry.space_group_name_H-M   'P 1'
#
loop_
_entity.id
_entity.type
_entity.pdbx_description
1 polymer ?
#
loop_
_entity_poly.entity_id
_entity_poly.type
_entity_poly.pdbx_seq_one_letter_code
_entity_poly.pdbx_strand_id
1 'polypeptide(L)'
;MALNVAGLVAILLFYALILGVGIYAAWRRRSKKDNSDEIILAGRSIGPFVGLMTMTATWVGGGYINGTAEATFTQGLLYCQAPFGYAVSLVLGGLFFAKKMREAEYKTMLDPLQESYGQRWGCALYLPALFGETLWTASILDALGSTLSVILDLPDAISIVVSASIAVLYTLVGGLYSVAYTDVVQLFCIAIGLWLAVPFSLHSEYSGSLNPNTTNWLGEPPNNPYEWGTWWDYAFLLVFGGIPWQVYFQRVLSAKTSRQAQILSYGAAIGCFVMAIPAVLIGAIAKTVEWEQTPFNQSIVEAGKAKLVLPLVLQYLTPSWVAFIGLGAVSAAVMSSADSSVLSASSMFTHNVYKGVIRPHASIREMNIVLRLAIPVVTAVACAIAIFTTSIYAL
;
A
#
# COMPACT_ATOMS: atom_id res chain seq x y z
N MET A 1 -24.75 -11.81 10.89
CA MET A 1 -24.06 -10.66 11.50
C MET A 1 -24.87 -9.41 11.15
N ALA A 2 -24.66 -8.28 11.82
CA ALA A 2 -25.45 -7.06 11.59
C ALA A 2 -24.53 -5.97 11.02
N LEU A 3 -25.03 -5.22 10.04
CA LEU A 3 -24.34 -4.11 9.39
C LEU A 3 -23.73 -3.16 10.44
N ASN A 4 -22.41 -2.94 10.38
CA ASN A 4 -21.76 -1.96 11.24
C ASN A 4 -22.03 -0.55 10.68
N VAL A 5 -23.19 0.02 11.05
CA VAL A 5 -23.62 1.37 10.63
C VAL A 5 -22.55 2.41 10.94
N ALA A 6 -21.90 2.32 12.11
CA ALA A 6 -20.82 3.22 12.49
C ALA A 6 -19.63 3.09 11.53
N GLY A 7 -19.19 1.86 11.22
CA GLY A 7 -18.12 1.61 10.26
C GLY A 7 -18.43 2.11 8.84
N LEU A 8 -19.65 1.91 8.35
CA LEU A 8 -20.09 2.42 7.04
C LEU A 8 -20.05 3.95 6.99
N VAL A 9 -20.60 4.61 8.02
CA VAL A 9 -20.56 6.08 8.13
C VAL A 9 -19.12 6.58 8.22
N ALA A 10 -18.23 5.84 8.91
CA ALA A 10 -16.80 6.16 8.96
C ALA A 10 -16.19 6.17 7.57
N ILE A 11 -16.36 5.09 6.81
CA ILE A 11 -15.79 4.96 5.46
C ILE A 11 -16.29 6.08 4.56
N LEU A 12 -17.60 6.35 4.56
CA LEU A 12 -18.18 7.39 3.70
C LEU A 12 -17.62 8.77 4.06
N LEU A 13 -17.49 9.09 5.36
CA LEU A 13 -16.90 10.35 5.82
C LEU A 13 -15.41 10.46 5.49
N PHE A 14 -14.64 9.39 5.71
CA PHE A 14 -13.22 9.35 5.37
C PHE A 14 -13.01 9.50 3.86
N TYR A 15 -13.80 8.80 3.04
CA TYR A 15 -13.75 8.91 1.59
C TYR A 15 -14.14 10.30 1.11
N ALA A 16 -15.19 10.90 1.67
CA ALA A 16 -15.56 12.28 1.36
C ALA A 16 -14.46 13.27 1.73
N LEU A 17 -13.81 13.09 2.89
CA LEU A 17 -12.69 13.92 3.33
C LEU A 17 -11.49 13.80 2.38
N ILE A 18 -11.12 12.59 2.00
CA ILE A 18 -9.99 12.31 1.09
C ILE A 18 -10.30 12.86 -0.30
N LEU A 19 -11.50 12.62 -0.83
CA LEU A 19 -11.97 13.20 -2.09
C LEU A 19 -11.93 14.72 -2.06
N GLY A 20 -12.38 15.33 -0.96
CA GLY A 20 -12.36 16.78 -0.76
C GLY A 20 -10.94 17.35 -0.78
N VAL A 21 -10.00 16.74 -0.04
CA VAL A 21 -8.58 17.13 -0.02
C VAL A 21 -7.96 16.96 -1.40
N GLY A 22 -8.24 15.86 -2.08
CA GLY A 22 -7.71 15.57 -3.41
C GLY A 22 -8.19 16.56 -4.47
N ILE A 23 -9.50 16.82 -4.52
CA ILE A 23 -10.09 17.82 -5.43
C ILE A 23 -9.53 19.21 -5.13
N TYR A 24 -9.41 19.58 -3.85
CA TYR A 24 -8.83 20.86 -3.45
C TYR A 24 -7.37 21.00 -3.90
N ALA A 25 -6.55 19.96 -3.71
CA ALA A 25 -5.16 19.92 -4.15
C ALA A 25 -5.04 20.03 -5.68
N ALA A 26 -5.88 19.31 -6.42
CA ALA A 26 -5.94 19.38 -7.88
C ALA A 26 -6.40 20.76 -8.39
N TRP A 27 -7.38 21.38 -7.73
CA TRP A 27 -7.91 22.70 -8.13
C TRP A 27 -6.90 23.82 -7.90
N ARG A 28 -6.18 23.80 -6.78
CA ARG A 28 -5.18 24.82 -6.43
C ARG A 28 -4.02 24.91 -7.45
N ARG A 29 -3.85 23.89 -8.29
CA ARG A 29 -2.72 23.79 -9.23
C ARG A 29 -3.05 23.77 -10.71
N ARG A 30 -4.32 23.88 -11.11
CA ARG A 30 -4.74 23.99 -12.52
C ARG A 30 -4.09 25.15 -13.32
N SER A 31 -3.29 26.00 -12.69
CA SER A 31 -2.77 27.26 -13.24
C SER A 31 -1.29 27.24 -13.68
N LYS A 32 -0.53 26.13 -13.57
CA LYS A 32 0.91 26.14 -13.95
C LYS A 32 1.33 25.02 -14.92
N LYS A 33 1.58 25.44 -16.17
CA LYS A 33 2.34 24.84 -17.30
C LYS A 33 2.08 23.35 -17.66
N ASP A 34 1.63 23.15 -18.90
CA ASP A 34 1.57 21.86 -19.63
C ASP A 34 2.98 21.30 -19.89
N ASN A 35 3.53 20.51 -18.97
CA ASN A 35 4.71 19.68 -19.23
C ASN A 35 4.46 18.24 -18.78
N SER A 36 5.07 17.27 -19.46
CA SER A 36 5.01 15.84 -19.11
C SER A 36 5.47 15.53 -17.69
N ASP A 37 6.39 16.35 -17.13
CA ASP A 37 6.83 16.23 -15.74
C ASP A 37 5.74 16.61 -14.74
N GLU A 38 4.80 17.49 -15.11
CA GLU A 38 3.65 17.83 -14.24
C GLU A 38 2.72 16.63 -14.09
N ILE A 39 2.57 15.85 -15.16
CA ILE A 39 1.68 14.68 -15.22
C ILE A 39 2.28 13.48 -14.47
N ILE A 40 3.56 13.17 -14.74
CA ILE A 40 4.20 11.94 -14.24
C ILE A 40 4.88 12.16 -12.90
N LEU A 41 5.44 13.35 -12.66
CA LEU A 41 6.33 13.67 -11.52
C LEU A 41 5.88 14.90 -10.72
N ALA A 42 4.64 15.38 -10.88
CA ALA A 42 4.14 16.53 -10.14
C ALA A 42 5.05 17.78 -10.26
N GLY A 43 5.71 17.94 -11.41
CA GLY A 43 6.61 19.05 -11.70
C GLY A 43 7.85 19.09 -10.79
N ARG A 44 8.22 17.95 -10.19
CA ARG A 44 9.37 17.80 -9.28
C ARG A 44 9.39 18.82 -8.13
N SER A 45 8.20 19.15 -7.64
CA SER A 45 8.01 20.31 -6.77
C SER A 45 7.51 19.95 -5.37
N ILE A 46 7.42 18.65 -5.08
CA ILE A 46 6.99 18.11 -3.80
C ILE A 46 8.00 18.54 -2.71
N GLY A 47 7.47 19.17 -1.66
CA GLY A 47 8.27 19.61 -0.51
C GLY A 47 8.80 18.43 0.31
N PRO A 48 9.85 18.63 1.14
CA PRO A 48 10.47 17.55 1.90
C PRO A 48 9.50 16.84 2.85
N PHE A 49 8.61 17.58 3.51
CA PHE A 49 7.62 17.00 4.40
C PHE A 49 6.60 16.12 3.66
N VAL A 50 5.93 16.66 2.63
CA VAL A 50 4.96 15.91 1.82
C VAL A 50 5.63 14.72 1.15
N GLY A 51 6.84 14.90 0.63
CA GLY A 51 7.64 13.84 0.01
C GLY A 51 7.98 12.70 0.96
N LEU A 52 8.27 12.99 2.22
CA LEU A 52 8.58 11.98 3.24
C LEU A 52 7.32 11.18 3.59
N MET A 53 6.20 11.88 3.78
CA MET A 53 4.93 11.25 4.14
C MET A 53 4.39 10.41 3.00
N THR A 54 4.35 10.89 1.75
CA THR A 54 3.90 10.09 0.60
C THR A 54 4.82 8.89 0.35
N MET A 55 6.13 9.05 0.53
CA MET A 55 7.07 7.92 0.37
C MET A 55 6.89 6.87 1.45
N THR A 56 6.56 7.28 2.68
CA THR A 56 6.19 6.35 3.77
C THR A 56 4.83 5.70 3.49
N ALA A 57 3.80 6.48 3.16
CA ALA A 57 2.44 6.02 2.89
C ALA A 57 2.36 5.04 1.72
N THR A 58 3.22 5.23 0.71
CA THR A 58 3.35 4.34 -0.44
C THR A 58 3.57 2.87 -0.02
N TRP A 59 4.41 2.65 0.99
CA TRP A 59 4.71 1.31 1.50
C TRP A 59 3.80 0.93 2.66
N VAL A 60 3.43 1.89 3.51
CA VAL A 60 2.47 1.71 4.62
C VAL A 60 1.04 1.68 4.08
N GLY A 61 0.78 0.66 3.26
CA GLY A 61 -0.49 0.39 2.65
C GLY A 61 -1.32 -0.67 3.36
N GLY A 62 -2.48 -0.97 2.79
CA GLY A 62 -3.34 -2.05 3.28
C GLY A 62 -2.68 -3.42 3.25
N GLY A 63 -2.01 -3.78 2.15
CA GLY A 63 -1.26 -5.04 2.05
C GLY A 63 -0.15 -5.13 3.10
N TYR A 64 0.58 -4.04 3.34
CA TYR A 64 1.63 -3.98 4.34
C TYR A 64 1.09 -4.09 5.77
N ILE A 65 0.09 -3.30 6.13
CA ILE A 65 -0.47 -3.25 7.49
C ILE A 65 -1.30 -4.51 7.81
N ASN A 66 -2.23 -4.90 6.93
CA ASN A 66 -3.03 -6.10 7.12
C ASN A 66 -2.16 -7.35 7.04
N GLY A 67 -1.24 -7.42 6.07
CA GLY A 67 -0.30 -8.54 5.94
C GLY A 67 0.65 -8.67 7.13
N THR A 68 1.10 -7.55 7.72
CA THR A 68 1.91 -7.57 8.96
C THR A 68 1.15 -8.18 10.13
N ALA A 69 -0.12 -7.79 10.30
CA ALA A 69 -0.97 -8.34 11.36
C ALA A 69 -1.30 -9.82 11.11
N GLU A 70 -1.64 -10.20 9.87
CA GLU A 70 -1.91 -11.58 9.46
C GLU A 70 -0.69 -12.49 9.69
N ALA A 71 0.51 -12.07 9.25
CA ALA A 71 1.74 -12.84 9.42
C ALA A 71 2.10 -13.01 10.90
N THR A 72 1.96 -11.95 11.71
CA THR A 72 2.23 -12.03 13.15
C THR A 72 1.24 -12.97 13.85
N PHE A 73 -0.04 -12.95 13.45
CA PHE A 73 -1.06 -13.84 14.01
C PHE A 73 -0.82 -15.31 13.66
N THR A 74 -0.54 -15.59 12.38
CA THR A 74 -0.42 -16.97 11.87
C THR A 74 0.94 -17.60 12.16
N GLN A 75 2.02 -16.95 11.72
CA GLN A 75 3.38 -17.49 11.73
C GLN A 75 4.25 -16.89 12.85
N GLY A 76 3.89 -15.72 13.37
CA GLY A 76 4.63 -15.01 14.41
C GLY A 76 5.55 -13.92 13.87
N LEU A 77 6.06 -13.09 14.79
CA LEU A 77 6.90 -11.93 14.46
C LEU A 77 8.14 -12.29 13.64
N LEU A 78 8.76 -13.45 13.88
CA LEU A 78 9.95 -13.89 13.16
C LEU A 78 9.73 -14.04 11.65
N TYR A 79 8.52 -14.43 11.23
CA TYR A 79 8.15 -14.57 9.83
C TYR A 79 7.51 -13.30 9.27
N CYS A 80 7.23 -12.30 10.11
CA CYS A 80 6.78 -10.99 9.70
C CYS A 80 7.95 -10.14 9.16
N GLN A 81 8.50 -10.55 8.02
CA GLN A 81 9.72 -9.96 7.46
C GLN A 81 9.46 -8.66 6.67
N ALA A 82 8.22 -8.42 6.22
CA ALA A 82 7.89 -7.28 5.35
C ALA A 82 8.33 -5.92 5.92
N PRO A 83 8.11 -5.59 7.20
CA PRO A 83 8.57 -4.31 7.77
C PRO A 83 10.07 -4.10 7.71
N PHE A 84 10.84 -5.14 8.04
CA PHE A 84 12.30 -5.07 7.99
C PHE A 84 12.80 -5.06 6.54
N GLY A 85 12.27 -5.95 5.69
CA GLY A 85 12.69 -6.10 4.31
C GLY A 85 12.50 -4.81 3.50
N TYR A 86 11.32 -4.19 3.59
CA TYR A 86 11.06 -2.93 2.89
C TYR A 86 11.80 -1.73 3.49
N ALA A 87 12.03 -1.69 4.81
CA ALA A 87 12.85 -0.65 5.41
C ALA A 87 14.31 -0.72 4.91
N VAL A 88 14.89 -1.92 4.83
CA VAL A 88 16.24 -2.11 4.27
C VAL A 88 16.26 -1.80 2.78
N SER A 89 15.24 -2.23 2.02
CA SER A 89 15.07 -1.89 0.61
C SER A 89 15.11 -0.38 0.37
N LEU A 90 14.37 0.40 1.18
CA LEU A 90 14.37 1.87 1.11
C LEU A 90 15.74 2.49 1.39
N VAL A 91 16.49 1.94 2.36
CA VAL A 91 17.85 2.38 2.66
C VAL A 91 18.79 2.08 1.50
N LEU A 92 18.77 0.86 0.97
CA LEU A 92 19.62 0.46 -0.16
C LEU A 92 19.27 1.22 -1.44
N GLY A 93 17.97 1.37 -1.72
CA GLY A 93 17.44 2.19 -2.81
C GLY A 93 17.89 3.65 -2.70
N GLY A 94 17.84 4.22 -1.49
CA GLY A 94 18.30 5.59 -1.21
C GLY A 94 19.81 5.75 -1.40
N LEU A 95 20.59 4.77 -0.94
CA LEU A 95 22.04 4.80 -0.98
C LEU A 95 22.60 4.65 -2.39
N PHE A 96 22.13 3.66 -3.14
CA PHE A 96 22.74 3.27 -4.41
C PHE A 96 22.06 3.87 -5.65
N PHE A 97 20.74 4.07 -5.61
CA PHE A 97 19.95 4.37 -6.83
C PHE A 97 19.33 5.76 -6.81
N ALA A 98 18.78 6.23 -5.68
CA ALA A 98 17.98 7.44 -5.62
C ALA A 98 18.71 8.68 -6.15
N LYS A 99 19.99 8.84 -5.78
CA LYS A 99 20.83 9.95 -6.26
C LYS A 99 21.05 9.88 -7.77
N LYS A 100 21.51 8.74 -8.28
CA LYS A 100 21.82 8.54 -9.71
C LYS A 100 20.60 8.76 -10.58
N MET A 101 19.47 8.16 -10.18
CA MET A 101 18.20 8.26 -10.91
C MET A 101 17.71 9.70 -10.99
N ARG A 102 17.83 10.45 -9.88
CA ARG A 102 17.39 11.85 -9.86
C ARG A 102 18.31 12.78 -10.64
N GLU A 103 19.63 12.57 -10.59
CA GLU A 103 20.64 13.39 -11.31
C GLU A 103 20.56 13.21 -12.82
N ALA A 104 20.22 12.01 -13.30
CA ALA A 104 19.98 11.75 -14.71
C ALA A 104 18.61 12.27 -15.22
N GLU A 105 17.81 12.88 -14.35
CA GLU A 105 16.50 13.44 -14.69
C GLU A 105 15.52 12.45 -15.35
N TYR A 106 15.60 11.18 -14.98
CA TYR A 106 14.64 10.17 -15.41
C TYR A 106 13.22 10.47 -14.94
N LYS A 107 12.25 9.86 -15.62
CA LYS A 107 10.81 9.91 -15.34
C LYS A 107 10.28 8.58 -14.84
N THR A 108 10.90 7.48 -15.24
CA THR A 108 10.56 6.15 -14.75
C THR A 108 11.79 5.33 -14.43
N MET A 109 11.60 4.24 -13.68
CA MET A 109 12.65 3.28 -13.38
C MET A 109 13.17 2.53 -14.62
N LEU A 110 12.43 2.53 -15.72
CA LEU A 110 12.79 1.83 -16.94
C LEU A 110 13.69 2.67 -17.86
N ASP A 111 13.79 3.99 -17.63
CA ASP A 111 14.54 4.90 -18.50
C ASP A 111 16.03 4.55 -18.60
N PRO A 112 16.78 4.25 -17.51
CA PRO A 112 18.18 3.84 -17.63
C PRO A 112 18.37 2.56 -18.45
N LEU A 113 17.39 1.64 -18.36
CA LEU A 113 17.40 0.38 -19.09
C LEU A 113 17.06 0.63 -20.58
N GLN A 114 16.19 1.59 -20.87
CA GLN A 114 15.89 2.02 -22.24
C GLN A 114 17.08 2.73 -22.90
N GLU A 115 17.83 3.54 -22.16
CA GLU A 115 19.05 4.16 -22.67
C GLU A 115 20.14 3.12 -22.96
N SER A 116 20.28 2.12 -22.09
CA SER A 116 21.34 1.11 -22.20
C SER A 116 21.05 0.04 -23.26
N TYR A 117 19.81 -0.45 -23.33
CA TYR A 117 19.43 -1.58 -24.20
C TYR A 117 18.57 -1.18 -25.39
N GLY A 118 18.09 0.07 -25.44
CA GLY A 118 17.20 0.59 -26.48
C GLY A 118 15.71 0.46 -26.15
N GLN A 119 14.92 1.28 -26.83
CA GLN A 119 13.50 1.49 -26.52
C GLN A 119 12.62 0.23 -26.57
N ARG A 120 12.94 -0.70 -27.50
CA ARG A 120 12.22 -1.97 -27.67
C ARG A 120 12.40 -2.89 -26.45
N TRP A 121 13.61 -2.98 -25.92
CA TRP A 121 13.91 -3.79 -24.75
C TRP A 121 13.28 -3.20 -23.49
N GLY A 122 13.21 -1.87 -23.36
CA GLY A 122 12.45 -1.26 -22.26
C GLY A 122 10.95 -1.57 -22.27
N CYS A 123 10.34 -1.79 -23.44
CA CYS A 123 8.95 -2.26 -23.51
C CYS A 123 8.81 -3.71 -23.04
N ALA A 124 9.80 -4.56 -23.34
CA ALA A 124 9.81 -5.92 -22.81
C ALA A 124 9.98 -5.91 -21.28
N LEU A 125 10.85 -5.05 -20.75
CA LEU A 125 11.09 -4.88 -19.31
C LEU A 125 9.93 -4.19 -18.58
N TYR A 126 9.04 -3.51 -19.30
CA TYR A 126 7.78 -3.05 -18.74
C TYR A 126 6.83 -4.20 -18.37
N LEU A 127 6.86 -5.34 -19.07
CA LEU A 127 5.92 -6.44 -18.78
C LEU A 127 6.11 -7.01 -17.37
N PRO A 128 7.33 -7.39 -16.91
CA PRO A 128 7.54 -7.78 -15.52
C PRO A 128 7.12 -6.71 -14.51
N ALA A 129 7.41 -5.44 -14.79
CA ALA A 129 7.03 -4.32 -13.93
C ALA A 129 5.51 -4.16 -13.83
N LEU A 130 4.79 -4.31 -14.95
CA LEU A 130 3.33 -4.30 -15.00
C LEU A 130 2.75 -5.47 -14.20
N PHE A 131 3.28 -6.67 -14.35
CA PHE A 131 2.83 -7.83 -13.58
C PHE A 131 3.01 -7.60 -12.08
N GLY A 132 4.17 -7.12 -11.64
CA GLY A 132 4.43 -6.82 -10.22
C GLY A 132 3.45 -5.78 -9.65
N GLU A 133 3.25 -4.67 -10.36
CA GLU A 133 2.29 -3.63 -9.93
C GLU A 133 0.83 -4.13 -9.93
N THR A 134 0.46 -4.98 -10.90
CA THR A 134 -0.89 -5.52 -10.99
C THR A 134 -1.18 -6.52 -9.87
N LEU A 135 -0.21 -7.40 -9.56
CA LEU A 135 -0.31 -8.33 -8.43
C LEU A 135 -0.42 -7.57 -7.11
N TRP A 136 0.46 -6.58 -6.90
CA TRP A 136 0.41 -5.75 -5.70
C TRP A 136 -0.90 -4.97 -5.57
N THR A 137 -1.40 -4.40 -6.68
CA THR A 137 -2.72 -3.76 -6.70
C THR A 137 -3.81 -4.76 -6.34
N ALA A 138 -3.73 -6.02 -6.80
CA ALA A 138 -4.67 -7.06 -6.43
C ALA A 138 -4.62 -7.36 -4.92
N SER A 139 -3.43 -7.50 -4.32
CA SER A 139 -3.27 -7.71 -2.87
C SER A 139 -3.88 -6.55 -2.07
N ILE A 140 -3.70 -5.32 -2.53
CA ILE A 140 -4.28 -4.11 -1.90
C ILE A 140 -5.81 -4.10 -2.02
N LEU A 141 -6.36 -4.42 -3.19
CA LEU A 141 -7.81 -4.47 -3.39
C LEU A 141 -8.46 -5.58 -2.55
N ASP A 142 -7.81 -6.73 -2.41
CA ASP A 142 -8.26 -7.80 -1.51
C ASP A 142 -8.21 -7.36 -0.04
N ALA A 143 -7.16 -6.66 0.39
CA ALA A 143 -7.07 -6.09 1.74
C ALA A 143 -8.19 -5.07 2.02
N LEU A 144 -8.53 -4.24 1.03
CA LEU A 144 -9.63 -3.27 1.15
C LEU A 144 -10.98 -3.98 1.18
N GLY A 145 -11.19 -4.95 0.29
CA GLY A 145 -12.41 -5.76 0.22
C GLY A 145 -12.65 -6.52 1.52
N SER A 146 -11.60 -7.09 2.10
CA SER A 146 -11.59 -7.74 3.41
C SER A 146 -12.01 -6.80 4.55
N THR A 147 -11.59 -5.54 4.50
CA THR A 147 -11.97 -4.54 5.51
C THR A 147 -13.44 -4.14 5.33
N LEU A 148 -13.89 -3.96 4.09
CA LEU A 148 -15.28 -3.65 3.75
C LEU A 148 -16.24 -4.80 4.05
N SER A 149 -15.85 -6.06 3.84
CA SER A 149 -16.72 -7.22 4.12
C SER A 149 -17.02 -7.33 5.61
N VAL A 150 -16.03 -7.06 6.47
CA VAL A 150 -16.19 -7.04 7.93
C VAL A 150 -17.13 -5.91 8.39
N ILE A 151 -17.12 -4.76 7.71
CA ILE A 151 -17.95 -3.61 8.08
C ILE A 151 -19.38 -3.71 7.55
N LEU A 152 -19.52 -4.12 6.29
CA LEU A 152 -20.78 -4.11 5.54
C LEU A 152 -21.50 -5.45 5.57
N ASP A 153 -20.88 -6.49 6.12
CA ASP A 153 -21.37 -7.88 6.07
C ASP A 153 -21.69 -8.32 4.63
N LEU A 154 -20.85 -7.86 3.68
CA LEU A 154 -20.98 -8.15 2.25
C LEU A 154 -20.06 -9.30 1.84
N PRO A 155 -20.45 -10.10 0.84
CA PRO A 155 -19.55 -11.08 0.22
C PRO A 155 -18.25 -10.43 -0.26
N ASP A 156 -17.11 -11.10 -0.02
CA ASP A 156 -15.78 -10.57 -0.33
C ASP A 156 -15.64 -10.06 -1.78
N ALA A 157 -16.17 -10.81 -2.75
CA ALA A 157 -16.13 -10.42 -4.16
C ALA A 157 -16.84 -9.08 -4.43
N ILE A 158 -17.98 -8.82 -3.79
CA ILE A 158 -18.71 -7.56 -3.94
C ILE A 158 -17.90 -6.42 -3.30
N SER A 159 -17.35 -6.67 -2.12
CA SER A 159 -16.50 -5.70 -1.41
C SER A 159 -15.29 -5.30 -2.26
N ILE A 160 -14.59 -6.26 -2.88
CA ILE A 160 -13.46 -5.99 -3.78
C ILE A 160 -13.87 -5.15 -4.99
N VAL A 161 -15.01 -5.45 -5.63
CA VAL A 161 -15.50 -4.68 -6.79
C VAL A 161 -15.85 -3.24 -6.41
N VAL A 162 -16.47 -3.04 -5.24
CA VAL A 162 -16.76 -1.71 -4.70
C VAL A 162 -15.47 -0.95 -4.41
N SER A 163 -14.49 -1.60 -3.76
CA SER A 163 -13.15 -1.05 -3.52
C SER A 163 -12.46 -0.60 -4.79
N ALA A 164 -12.43 -1.45 -5.82
CA ALA A 164 -11.83 -1.17 -7.12
C ALA A 164 -12.51 0.02 -7.81
N SER A 165 -13.83 0.08 -7.77
CA SER A 165 -14.61 1.16 -8.37
C SER A 165 -14.29 2.52 -7.72
N ILE A 166 -14.20 2.55 -6.39
CA ILE A 166 -13.86 3.77 -5.65
C ILE A 166 -12.42 4.21 -5.93
N ALA A 167 -11.47 3.26 -5.94
CA ALA A 167 -10.08 3.53 -6.27
C ALA A 167 -9.95 4.18 -7.66
N VAL A 168 -10.57 3.60 -8.70
CA VAL A 168 -10.54 4.14 -10.08
C VAL A 168 -11.09 5.56 -10.14
N LEU A 169 -12.27 5.80 -9.57
CA LEU A 169 -12.92 7.11 -9.61
C LEU A 169 -12.01 8.20 -9.02
N TYR A 170 -11.34 7.90 -7.91
CA TYR A 170 -10.44 8.84 -7.27
C TYR A 170 -9.14 9.05 -8.06
N THR A 171 -8.48 7.98 -8.50
CA THR A 171 -7.20 8.07 -9.24
C THR A 171 -7.35 8.86 -10.55
N LEU A 172 -8.50 8.73 -11.23
CA LEU A 172 -8.81 9.47 -12.46
C LEU A 172 -8.94 10.99 -12.25
N VAL A 173 -9.41 11.41 -11.08
CA VAL A 173 -9.67 12.82 -10.75
C VAL A 173 -8.40 13.52 -10.24
N GLY A 174 -7.56 12.81 -9.48
CA GLY A 174 -6.54 13.42 -8.65
C GLY A 174 -5.15 13.66 -9.28
N GLY A 175 -4.63 12.70 -10.06
CA GLY A 175 -3.22 12.70 -10.47
C GLY A 175 -2.22 12.70 -9.30
N LEU A 176 -0.91 12.70 -9.59
CA LEU A 176 0.13 12.50 -8.56
C LEU A 176 0.10 13.56 -7.43
N TYR A 177 -0.31 14.80 -7.73
CA TYR A 177 -0.38 15.86 -6.73
C TYR A 177 -1.51 15.66 -5.72
N SER A 178 -2.68 15.21 -6.18
CA SER A 178 -3.80 14.88 -5.29
C SER A 178 -3.43 13.70 -4.40
N VAL A 179 -2.86 12.65 -5.00
CA VAL A 179 -2.37 11.45 -4.32
C VAL A 179 -1.40 11.83 -3.21
N ALA A 180 -0.37 12.62 -3.50
CA ALA A 180 0.63 12.98 -2.50
C ALA A 180 0.06 13.75 -1.29
N TYR A 181 -0.98 14.56 -1.47
CA TYR A 181 -1.62 15.28 -0.36
C TYR A 181 -2.59 14.40 0.42
N THR A 182 -3.31 13.51 -0.25
CA THR A 182 -4.17 12.55 0.44
C THR A 182 -3.34 11.57 1.25
N ASP A 183 -2.19 11.13 0.73
CA ASP A 183 -1.26 10.23 1.42
C ASP A 183 -0.84 10.78 2.79
N VAL A 184 -0.57 12.10 2.86
CA VAL A 184 -0.21 12.76 4.13
C VAL A 184 -1.33 12.60 5.14
N VAL A 185 -2.57 12.91 4.75
CA VAL A 185 -3.74 12.82 5.63
C VAL A 185 -3.99 11.37 6.04
N GLN A 186 -3.95 10.45 5.06
CA GLN A 186 -4.17 9.01 5.26
C GLN A 186 -3.13 8.41 6.22
N LEU A 187 -1.85 8.79 6.09
CA LEU A 187 -0.78 8.32 6.96
C LEU A 187 -0.96 8.79 8.41
N PHE A 188 -1.41 10.03 8.63
CA PHE A 188 -1.74 10.50 9.97
C PHE A 188 -2.95 9.77 10.55
N CYS A 189 -4.00 9.58 9.75
CA CYS A 189 -5.21 8.88 10.18
C CYS A 189 -4.89 7.44 10.58
N ILE A 190 -4.09 6.70 9.80
CA ILE A 190 -3.73 5.32 10.14
C ILE A 190 -2.77 5.26 11.33
N ALA A 191 -1.84 6.20 11.46
CA ALA A 191 -0.98 6.28 12.63
C ALA A 191 -1.82 6.43 13.90
N ILE A 192 -2.70 7.43 13.92
CA ILE A 192 -3.57 7.68 15.09
C ILE A 192 -4.53 6.51 15.31
N GLY A 193 -5.18 6.01 14.26
CA GLY A 193 -6.18 4.94 14.35
C GLY A 193 -5.61 3.64 14.91
N LEU A 194 -4.45 3.19 14.43
CA LEU A 194 -3.85 1.94 14.90
C LEU A 194 -3.21 2.10 16.28
N TRP A 195 -2.47 3.18 16.52
CA TRP A 195 -1.87 3.42 17.85
C TRP A 195 -2.92 3.60 18.95
N LEU A 196 -4.06 4.19 18.60
CA LEU A 196 -5.20 4.28 19.50
C LEU A 196 -5.84 2.92 19.74
N ALA A 197 -5.94 2.06 18.73
CA ALA A 197 -6.54 0.74 18.85
C ALA A 197 -5.75 -0.24 19.74
N VAL A 198 -4.42 -0.13 19.79
CA VAL A 198 -3.54 -1.02 20.57
C VAL A 198 -3.92 -1.06 22.07
N PRO A 199 -3.98 0.05 22.83
CA PRO A 199 -4.33 -0.01 24.24
C PRO A 199 -5.75 -0.53 24.48
N PHE A 200 -6.73 -0.20 23.63
CA PHE A 200 -8.10 -0.69 23.81
C PHE A 200 -8.21 -2.19 23.55
N SER A 201 -7.57 -2.68 22.49
CA SER A 201 -7.54 -4.11 22.17
C SER A 201 -6.79 -4.91 23.24
N LEU A 202 -5.73 -4.37 23.85
CA LEU A 202 -5.03 -5.01 24.97
C LEU A 202 -5.88 -5.17 26.23
N HIS A 203 -6.73 -4.18 26.54
CA HIS A 203 -7.56 -4.19 27.74
C HIS A 203 -8.98 -4.74 27.49
N SER A 204 -9.21 -5.35 26.32
CA SER A 204 -10.47 -6.02 26.02
C SER A 204 -10.67 -7.22 26.94
N GLU A 205 -11.92 -7.51 27.30
CA GLU A 205 -12.30 -8.66 28.12
C GLU A 205 -11.94 -10.00 27.50
N TYR A 206 -11.78 -10.05 26.16
CA TYR A 206 -11.43 -11.24 25.40
C TYR A 206 -9.91 -11.44 25.23
N SER A 207 -9.10 -10.43 25.58
CA SER A 207 -7.67 -10.44 25.31
C SER A 207 -6.88 -11.09 26.45
N GLY A 208 -6.08 -12.09 26.12
CA GLY A 208 -5.13 -12.73 27.04
C GLY A 208 -3.85 -11.92 27.24
N SER A 209 -3.02 -12.36 28.20
CA SER A 209 -1.70 -11.78 28.45
C SER A 209 -0.74 -12.00 27.26
N LEU A 210 -0.03 -10.94 26.83
CA LEU A 210 1.04 -11.00 25.84
C LEU A 210 2.33 -11.64 26.38
N ASN A 211 2.23 -12.85 26.94
CA ASN A 211 3.41 -13.60 27.33
C ASN A 211 3.89 -14.43 26.12
N PRO A 212 5.11 -14.19 25.59
CA PRO A 212 5.65 -14.93 24.46
C PRO A 212 5.68 -16.45 24.69
N ASN A 213 5.85 -16.88 25.95
CA ASN A 213 5.95 -18.30 26.30
C ASN A 213 4.61 -19.04 26.23
N THR A 214 3.48 -18.34 26.32
CA THR A 214 2.15 -18.96 26.31
C THR A 214 1.44 -18.82 24.97
N THR A 215 1.70 -17.74 24.23
CA THR A 215 0.94 -17.39 23.02
C THR A 215 1.77 -17.50 21.74
N ASN A 216 3.09 -17.75 21.87
CA ASN A 216 4.05 -17.94 20.76
C ASN A 216 3.86 -16.94 19.60
N TRP A 217 3.60 -15.67 19.93
CA TRP A 217 3.43 -14.61 18.94
C TRP A 217 4.76 -14.15 18.34
N LEU A 218 5.89 -14.50 18.97
CA LEU A 218 7.23 -14.31 18.40
C LEU A 218 7.51 -15.28 17.23
N GLY A 219 6.88 -16.46 17.25
CA GLY A 219 7.15 -17.54 16.30
C GLY A 219 8.36 -18.38 16.71
N GLU A 220 8.44 -19.60 16.17
CA GLU A 220 9.56 -20.51 16.40
C GLU A 220 10.65 -20.34 15.33
N PRO A 221 11.93 -20.38 15.72
CA PRO A 221 13.02 -20.33 14.77
C PRO A 221 12.95 -21.51 13.79
N PRO A 222 13.38 -21.32 12.53
CA PRO A 222 13.52 -22.40 11.57
C PRO A 222 14.35 -23.56 12.16
N ASN A 223 13.83 -24.78 12.05
CA ASN A 223 14.36 -25.95 12.74
C ASN A 223 15.44 -26.68 11.92
N ASN A 224 15.54 -26.41 10.63
CA ASN A 224 16.49 -27.06 9.73
C ASN A 224 17.10 -26.08 8.71
N PRO A 225 18.22 -26.45 8.05
CA PRO A 225 18.89 -25.58 7.08
C PRO A 225 18.01 -25.20 5.88
N TYR A 226 17.05 -26.05 5.50
CA TYR A 226 16.15 -25.77 4.37
C TYR A 226 15.18 -24.63 4.72
N GLU A 227 14.55 -24.67 5.89
CA GLU A 227 13.67 -23.62 6.38
C GLU A 227 14.42 -22.30 6.59
N TRP A 228 15.66 -22.36 7.07
CA TRP A 228 16.54 -21.18 7.10
C TRP A 228 16.80 -20.62 5.70
N GLY A 229 17.02 -21.50 4.71
CA GLY A 229 17.15 -21.11 3.31
C GLY A 229 15.91 -20.39 2.79
N THR A 230 14.72 -20.95 3.02
CA THR A 230 13.44 -20.32 2.64
C THR A 230 13.22 -18.98 3.36
N TRP A 231 13.54 -18.90 4.65
CA TRP A 231 13.42 -17.65 5.42
C TRP A 231 14.29 -16.54 4.82
N TRP A 232 15.55 -16.84 4.47
CA TRP A 232 16.44 -15.87 3.83
C TRP A 232 16.05 -15.54 2.39
N ASP A 233 15.52 -16.51 1.64
CA ASP A 233 15.01 -16.29 0.29
C ASP A 233 13.88 -15.26 0.28
N TYR A 234 12.90 -15.40 1.17
CA TYR A 234 11.85 -14.40 1.37
C TYR A 234 12.42 -13.04 1.80
N ALA A 235 13.40 -13.03 2.71
CA ALA A 235 14.00 -11.78 3.19
C ALA A 235 14.68 -11.04 2.05
N PHE A 236 15.46 -11.75 1.23
CA PHE A 236 16.14 -11.17 0.07
C PHE A 236 15.16 -10.75 -1.02
N LEU A 237 14.08 -11.50 -1.23
CA LEU A 237 13.01 -11.11 -2.15
C LEU A 237 12.40 -9.77 -1.73
N LEU A 238 12.11 -9.56 -0.44
CA LEU A 238 11.58 -8.28 0.05
C LEU A 238 12.60 -7.14 -0.04
N VAL A 239 13.86 -7.42 0.34
CA VAL A 239 14.94 -6.41 0.35
C VAL A 239 15.33 -5.97 -1.06
N PHE A 240 15.58 -6.91 -1.97
CA PHE A 240 16.03 -6.59 -3.32
C PHE A 240 14.88 -6.38 -4.30
N GLY A 241 13.77 -7.08 -4.13
CA GLY A 241 12.57 -6.92 -4.96
C GLY A 241 11.86 -5.59 -4.72
N GLY A 242 11.97 -5.01 -3.52
CA GLY A 242 11.41 -3.68 -3.24
C GLY A 242 12.18 -2.51 -3.88
N ILE A 243 13.42 -2.72 -4.36
CA ILE A 243 14.25 -1.66 -4.95
C ILE A 243 13.76 -1.25 -6.34
N PRO A 244 13.60 -2.17 -7.32
CA PRO A 244 13.13 -1.85 -8.67
C PRO A 244 11.61 -1.65 -8.72
N TRP A 245 11.06 -0.86 -7.81
CA TRP A 245 9.62 -0.56 -7.77
C TRP A 245 9.33 0.84 -8.28
N GLN A 246 8.47 0.96 -9.29
CA GLN A 246 8.21 2.26 -9.92
C GLN A 246 7.49 3.20 -8.97
N VAL A 247 6.56 2.70 -8.13
CA VAL A 247 5.92 3.53 -7.11
C VAL A 247 6.99 4.25 -6.26
N TYR A 248 8.01 3.54 -5.77
CA TYR A 248 9.13 4.14 -5.03
C TYR A 248 9.90 5.18 -5.88
N PHE A 249 10.32 4.82 -7.10
CA PHE A 249 11.09 5.73 -7.95
C PHE A 249 10.30 6.96 -8.39
N GLN A 250 8.98 6.86 -8.54
CA GLN A 250 8.14 8.00 -8.84
C GLN A 250 8.21 9.07 -7.73
N ARG A 251 8.36 8.67 -6.46
CA ARG A 251 8.52 9.61 -5.33
C ARG A 251 9.95 10.17 -5.29
N VAL A 252 10.96 9.33 -5.53
CA VAL A 252 12.36 9.74 -5.67
C VAL A 252 12.52 10.80 -6.77
N LEU A 253 11.99 10.53 -7.96
CA LEU A 253 12.13 11.37 -9.15
C LEU A 253 11.30 12.66 -9.06
N SER A 254 10.25 12.67 -8.23
CA SER A 254 9.46 13.86 -7.92
C SER A 254 10.11 14.80 -6.89
N ALA A 255 11.22 14.39 -6.27
CA ALA A 255 11.96 15.24 -5.34
C ALA A 255 12.69 16.37 -6.07
N LYS A 256 12.86 17.52 -5.42
CA LYS A 256 13.53 18.68 -6.04
C LYS A 256 15.00 18.42 -6.32
N THR A 257 15.72 17.81 -5.36
CA THR A 257 17.16 17.55 -5.45
C THR A 257 17.49 16.09 -5.16
N SER A 258 18.65 15.63 -5.63
CA SER A 258 19.14 14.27 -5.41
C SER A 258 19.38 13.99 -3.92
N ARG A 259 19.94 14.95 -3.18
CA ARG A 259 20.09 14.87 -1.72
C ARG A 259 18.74 14.72 -1.01
N GLN A 260 17.72 15.48 -1.44
CA GLN A 260 16.38 15.36 -0.87
C GLN A 260 15.83 13.95 -1.14
N ALA A 261 15.93 13.43 -2.37
CA ALA A 261 15.52 12.07 -2.69
C ALA A 261 16.11 11.00 -1.75
N GLN A 262 17.39 11.09 -1.41
CA GLN A 262 18.03 10.16 -0.45
C GLN A 262 17.47 10.31 0.96
N ILE A 263 17.33 11.55 1.44
CA ILE A 263 16.78 11.83 2.78
C ILE A 263 15.34 11.33 2.89
N LEU A 264 14.53 11.50 1.85
CA LEU A 264 13.17 10.97 1.79
C LEU A 264 13.18 9.44 1.94
N SER A 265 14.10 8.76 1.25
CA SER A 265 14.21 7.29 1.27
C SER A 265 14.59 6.78 2.66
N TYR A 266 15.58 7.40 3.31
CA TYR A 266 16.01 7.02 4.67
C TYR A 266 14.94 7.34 5.72
N GLY A 267 14.30 8.51 5.60
CA GLY A 267 13.21 8.87 6.51
C GLY A 267 12.01 7.94 6.35
N ALA A 268 11.67 7.55 5.12
CA ALA A 268 10.59 6.62 4.85
C ALA A 268 10.89 5.22 5.39
N ALA A 269 12.15 4.77 5.39
CA ALA A 269 12.54 3.50 6.01
C ALA A 269 12.20 3.47 7.51
N ILE A 270 12.53 4.55 8.23
CA ILE A 270 12.19 4.70 9.65
C ILE A 270 10.67 4.79 9.82
N GLY A 271 10.00 5.57 8.97
CA GLY A 271 8.55 5.72 8.98
C GLY A 271 7.83 4.38 8.81
N CYS A 272 8.22 3.57 7.84
CA CYS A 272 7.62 2.25 7.59
C CYS A 272 7.79 1.32 8.80
N PHE A 273 8.97 1.33 9.42
CA PHE A 273 9.24 0.53 10.60
C PHE A 273 8.37 0.94 11.79
N VAL A 274 8.29 2.25 12.09
CA VAL A 274 7.46 2.78 13.19
C VAL A 274 5.98 2.49 12.97
N MET A 275 5.51 2.58 11.73
CA MET A 275 4.11 2.36 11.39
C MET A 275 3.70 0.88 11.39
N ALA A 276 4.67 -0.05 11.29
CA ALA A 276 4.41 -1.48 11.42
C ALA A 276 4.19 -1.92 12.87
N ILE A 277 4.78 -1.22 13.86
CA ILE A 277 4.70 -1.57 15.28
C ILE A 277 3.25 -1.82 15.74
N PRO A 278 2.28 -0.90 15.55
CA PRO A 278 0.92 -1.14 16.02
C PRO A 278 0.24 -2.30 15.29
N ALA A 279 0.56 -2.54 14.00
CA ALA A 279 0.02 -3.69 13.26
C ALA A 279 0.55 -5.02 13.79
N VAL A 280 1.85 -5.10 14.11
CA VAL A 280 2.46 -6.25 14.80
C VAL A 280 1.79 -6.50 16.14
N LEU A 281 1.62 -5.45 16.96
CA LEU A 281 0.96 -5.57 18.26
C LEU A 281 -0.48 -6.07 18.12
N ILE A 282 -1.24 -5.54 17.16
CA ILE A 282 -2.61 -6.00 16.85
C ILE A 282 -2.61 -7.49 16.46
N GLY A 283 -1.70 -7.93 15.60
CA GLY A 283 -1.58 -9.34 15.23
C GLY A 283 -1.18 -10.24 16.40
N ALA A 284 -0.31 -9.76 17.29
CA ALA A 284 0.08 -10.46 18.50
C ALA A 284 -1.09 -10.58 19.49
N ILE A 285 -1.88 -9.52 19.67
CA ILE A 285 -3.09 -9.50 20.51
C ILE A 285 -4.13 -10.46 19.95
N ALA A 286 -4.35 -10.46 18.63
CA ALA A 286 -5.26 -11.41 17.99
C ALA A 286 -4.94 -12.87 18.32
N LYS A 287 -3.65 -13.19 18.52
CA LYS A 287 -3.20 -14.54 18.84
C LYS A 287 -3.50 -14.95 20.29
N THR A 288 -3.72 -13.99 21.19
CA THR A 288 -4.06 -14.26 22.60
C THR A 288 -5.56 -14.44 22.83
N VAL A 289 -6.38 -14.19 21.81
CA VAL A 289 -7.84 -14.14 21.90
C VAL A 289 -8.45 -15.48 21.51
N GLU A 290 -9.34 -16.00 22.36
CA GLU A 290 -10.19 -17.12 22.03
C GLU A 290 -11.39 -16.63 21.20
N TRP A 291 -11.22 -16.57 19.87
CA TRP A 291 -12.17 -15.96 18.94
C TRP A 291 -13.59 -16.55 18.98
N GLU A 292 -13.74 -17.80 19.42
CA GLU A 292 -15.02 -18.47 19.64
C GLU A 292 -15.85 -17.83 20.77
N GLN A 293 -15.19 -17.20 21.75
CA GLN A 293 -15.85 -16.51 22.86
C GLN A 293 -16.24 -15.06 22.51
N THR A 294 -15.69 -14.51 21.44
CA THR A 294 -15.99 -13.15 21.00
C THR A 294 -17.35 -13.08 20.28
N PRO A 295 -17.94 -11.89 20.09
CA PRO A 295 -19.16 -11.74 19.30
C PRO A 295 -19.04 -12.21 17.83
N PHE A 296 -17.81 -12.44 17.33
CA PHE A 296 -17.56 -13.08 16.03
C PHE A 296 -17.89 -14.59 16.05
N ASN A 297 -17.71 -15.26 17.19
CA ASN A 297 -18.11 -16.66 17.46
C ASN A 297 -17.63 -17.67 16.41
N GLN A 298 -16.41 -17.49 15.89
CA GLN A 298 -15.78 -18.38 14.91
C GLN A 298 -14.25 -18.36 15.08
N SER A 299 -13.61 -19.52 14.92
CA SER A 299 -12.15 -19.59 14.79
C SER A 299 -11.71 -18.90 13.47
N ILE A 300 -10.81 -17.93 13.58
CA ILE A 300 -10.26 -17.22 12.41
C ILE A 300 -9.43 -18.15 11.53
N VAL A 301 -8.63 -19.03 12.15
CA VAL A 301 -7.68 -19.90 11.45
C VAL A 301 -8.43 -20.98 10.68
N GLU A 302 -9.36 -21.67 11.34
CA GLU A 302 -10.13 -22.76 10.72
C GLU A 302 -11.05 -22.26 9.60
N ALA A 303 -11.57 -21.04 9.74
CA ALA A 303 -12.40 -20.41 8.72
C ALA A 303 -11.59 -19.88 7.52
N GLY A 304 -10.26 -19.96 7.54
CA GLY A 304 -9.41 -19.38 6.49
C GLY A 304 -9.49 -17.85 6.42
N LYS A 305 -9.84 -17.20 7.54
CA LYS A 305 -10.10 -15.75 7.63
C LYS A 305 -8.92 -14.97 8.22
N ALA A 306 -7.71 -15.51 8.18
CA ALA A 306 -6.51 -14.89 8.74
C ALA A 306 -6.25 -13.47 8.20
N LYS A 307 -6.57 -13.21 6.93
CA LYS A 307 -6.51 -11.86 6.32
C LYS A 307 -7.45 -10.83 6.96
N LEU A 308 -8.48 -11.28 7.69
CA LEU A 308 -9.45 -10.42 8.39
C LEU A 308 -9.02 -10.08 9.82
N VAL A 309 -7.88 -10.58 10.31
CA VAL A 309 -7.45 -10.39 11.71
C VAL A 309 -7.46 -8.92 12.13
N LEU A 310 -6.86 -8.05 11.34
CA LEU A 310 -6.78 -6.63 11.67
C LEU A 310 -8.17 -5.97 11.77
N PRO A 311 -9.05 -6.07 10.75
CA PRO A 311 -10.38 -5.49 10.86
C PRO A 311 -11.24 -6.15 11.95
N LEU A 312 -11.08 -7.45 12.22
CA LEU A 312 -11.78 -8.15 13.31
C LEU A 312 -11.35 -7.64 14.70
N VAL A 313 -10.05 -7.45 14.93
CA VAL A 313 -9.55 -6.86 16.19
C VAL A 313 -10.12 -5.46 16.37
N LEU A 314 -10.10 -4.63 15.32
CA LEU A 314 -10.66 -3.28 15.40
C LEU A 314 -12.15 -3.31 15.70
N GLN A 315 -12.93 -4.20 15.08
CA GLN A 315 -14.38 -4.24 15.26
C GLN A 315 -14.81 -4.81 16.61
N TYR A 316 -14.19 -5.91 17.06
CA TYR A 316 -14.68 -6.70 18.19
C TYR A 316 -13.92 -6.48 19.49
N LEU A 317 -12.67 -6.00 19.43
CA LEU A 317 -11.83 -5.80 20.62
C LEU A 317 -11.66 -4.32 20.99
N THR A 318 -12.26 -3.39 20.24
CA THR A 318 -12.19 -1.96 20.56
C THR A 318 -13.58 -1.33 20.68
N PRO A 319 -13.73 -0.23 21.45
CA PRO A 319 -14.98 0.51 21.51
C PRO A 319 -15.41 1.01 20.13
N SER A 320 -16.72 1.18 19.91
CA SER A 320 -17.29 1.53 18.60
C SER A 320 -16.68 2.79 17.96
N TRP A 321 -16.29 3.78 18.77
CA TRP A 321 -15.66 5.02 18.27
C TRP A 321 -14.19 4.82 17.84
N VAL A 322 -13.47 3.88 18.45
CA VAL A 322 -12.11 3.50 18.05
C VAL A 322 -12.17 2.64 16.80
N ALA A 323 -13.09 1.68 16.75
CA ALA A 323 -13.37 0.88 15.56
C ALA A 323 -13.70 1.77 14.36
N PHE A 324 -14.54 2.80 14.55
CA PHE A 324 -14.86 3.80 13.54
C PHE A 324 -13.61 4.48 12.97
N ILE A 325 -12.72 4.99 13.82
CA ILE A 325 -11.50 5.69 13.39
C ILE A 325 -10.52 4.71 12.73
N GLY A 326 -10.27 3.56 13.36
CA GLY A 326 -9.32 2.56 12.90
C GLY A 326 -9.70 1.96 11.55
N LEU A 327 -10.94 1.48 11.41
CA LEU A 327 -11.42 0.85 10.18
C LEU A 327 -11.51 1.85 9.02
N GLY A 328 -11.95 3.08 9.29
CA GLY A 328 -11.95 4.16 8.31
C GLY A 328 -10.53 4.52 7.86
N ALA A 329 -9.59 4.63 8.81
CA ALA A 329 -8.20 4.96 8.52
C ALA A 329 -7.44 3.87 7.75
N VAL A 330 -7.67 2.59 8.09
CA VAL A 330 -7.13 1.46 7.34
C VAL A 330 -7.68 1.46 5.92
N SER A 331 -9.00 1.57 5.75
CA SER A 331 -9.66 1.65 4.43
C SER A 331 -9.10 2.79 3.58
N ALA A 332 -8.85 3.94 4.21
CA ALA A 332 -8.26 5.10 3.60
C ALA A 332 -6.80 4.87 3.16
N ALA A 333 -5.96 4.26 4.00
CA ALA A 333 -4.57 3.95 3.66
C ALA A 333 -4.45 2.89 2.55
N VAL A 334 -5.30 1.87 2.56
CA VAL A 334 -5.33 0.87 1.50
C VAL A 334 -5.65 1.53 0.15
N MET A 335 -6.57 2.50 0.14
CA MET A 335 -6.94 3.24 -1.07
C MET A 335 -5.76 4.07 -1.63
N SER A 336 -4.95 4.69 -0.76
CA SER A 336 -3.72 5.41 -1.17
C SER A 336 -2.75 4.49 -1.89
N SER A 337 -2.51 3.28 -1.38
CA SER A 337 -1.57 2.37 -2.04
C SER A 337 -2.11 1.89 -3.39
N ALA A 338 -3.42 1.66 -3.50
CA ALA A 338 -4.06 1.26 -4.75
C ALA A 338 -3.92 2.36 -5.82
N ASP A 339 -4.17 3.62 -5.47
CA ASP A 339 -4.03 4.73 -6.41
C ASP A 339 -2.59 4.85 -6.91
N SER A 340 -1.63 4.61 -6.03
CA SER A 340 -0.22 4.83 -6.25
C SER A 340 0.37 3.75 -7.16
N SER A 341 -0.03 2.50 -6.97
CA SER A 341 0.37 1.37 -7.80
C SER A 341 -0.28 1.41 -9.18
N VAL A 342 -1.59 1.69 -9.26
CA VAL A 342 -2.29 1.83 -10.54
C VAL A 342 -1.74 3.00 -11.36
N LEU A 343 -1.50 4.15 -10.71
CA LEU A 343 -0.88 5.32 -11.36
C LEU A 343 0.55 5.01 -11.82
N SER A 344 1.32 4.27 -11.02
CA SER A 344 2.66 3.81 -11.36
C SER A 344 2.68 2.97 -12.64
N ALA A 345 1.89 1.88 -12.68
CA ALA A 345 1.77 1.01 -13.85
C ALA A 345 1.30 1.76 -15.10
N SER A 346 0.30 2.63 -14.94
CA SER A 346 -0.27 3.43 -16.02
C SER A 346 0.71 4.49 -16.54
N SER A 347 1.54 5.06 -15.65
CA SER A 347 2.55 6.05 -16.01
C SER A 347 3.70 5.43 -16.82
N MET A 348 4.18 4.24 -16.43
CA MET A 348 5.18 3.51 -17.20
C MET A 348 4.66 3.12 -18.58
N PHE A 349 3.42 2.64 -18.66
CA PHE A 349 2.80 2.35 -19.96
C PHE A 349 2.80 3.57 -20.87
N THR A 350 2.30 4.69 -20.34
CA THR A 350 2.14 5.92 -21.11
C THR A 350 3.49 6.49 -21.55
N HIS A 351 4.51 6.43 -20.69
CA HIS A 351 5.82 6.98 -20.95
C HIS A 351 6.71 6.05 -21.79
N ASN A 352 6.96 4.83 -21.30
CA ASN A 352 7.98 3.93 -21.84
C ASN A 352 7.50 3.13 -23.04
N VAL A 353 6.20 2.78 -23.08
CA VAL A 353 5.61 1.95 -24.15
C VAL A 353 4.91 2.81 -25.18
N TYR A 354 3.89 3.57 -24.76
CA TYR A 354 3.06 4.34 -25.67
C TYR A 354 3.85 5.45 -26.33
N LYS A 355 4.38 6.41 -25.54
CA LYS A 355 5.22 7.46 -26.11
C LYS A 355 6.58 6.91 -26.56
N GLY A 356 7.16 5.96 -25.85
CA GLY A 356 8.46 5.40 -26.21
C GLY A 356 8.49 4.73 -27.59
N VAL A 357 7.53 3.86 -27.88
CA VAL A 357 7.59 2.99 -29.08
C VAL A 357 6.38 3.17 -29.99
N ILE A 358 5.16 3.22 -29.45
CA ILE A 358 3.94 3.20 -30.26
C ILE A 358 3.75 4.53 -31.00
N ARG A 359 3.91 5.65 -30.29
CA ARG A 359 3.73 7.00 -30.84
C ARG A 359 4.76 7.99 -30.23
N PRO A 360 6.00 8.02 -30.75
CA PRO A 360 7.08 8.92 -30.30
C PRO A 360 6.73 10.41 -30.22
N HIS A 361 5.85 10.87 -31.11
CA HIS A 361 5.42 12.26 -31.19
C HIS A 361 4.08 12.53 -30.50
N ALA A 362 3.64 11.67 -29.57
CA ALA A 362 2.41 11.86 -28.82
C ALA A 362 2.41 13.20 -28.06
N SER A 363 1.30 13.94 -28.18
CA SER A 363 1.11 15.22 -27.50
C SER A 363 0.88 15.03 -25.99
N ILE A 364 1.07 16.09 -25.19
CA ILE A 364 0.82 16.05 -23.73
C ILE A 364 -0.65 15.71 -23.42
N ARG A 365 -1.59 16.26 -24.19
CA ARG A 365 -3.03 15.96 -24.06
C ARG A 365 -3.33 14.50 -24.34
N GLU A 366 -2.68 13.96 -25.36
CA GLU A 366 -2.82 12.55 -25.73
C GLU A 366 -2.25 11.62 -24.67
N MET A 367 -1.06 11.92 -24.14
CA MET A 367 -0.50 11.17 -23.01
C MET A 367 -1.45 11.16 -21.80
N ASN A 368 -2.09 12.29 -21.50
CA ASN A 368 -3.08 12.36 -20.43
C ASN A 368 -4.31 11.46 -20.67
N ILE A 369 -4.80 11.40 -21.92
CA ILE A 369 -5.92 10.53 -22.29
C ILE A 369 -5.49 9.07 -22.12
N VAL A 370 -4.32 8.69 -22.62
CA VAL A 370 -3.80 7.32 -22.51
C VAL A 370 -3.61 6.92 -21.06
N LEU A 371 -3.04 7.79 -20.22
CA LEU A 371 -2.90 7.56 -18.79
C LEU A 371 -4.25 7.28 -18.12
N ARG A 372 -5.26 8.09 -18.43
CA ARG A 372 -6.63 7.94 -17.88
C ARG A 372 -7.36 6.72 -18.40
N LEU A 373 -7.02 6.22 -19.59
CA LEU A 373 -7.57 4.97 -20.11
C LEU A 373 -6.84 3.74 -19.54
N ALA A 374 -5.54 3.86 -19.25
CA ALA A 374 -4.74 2.76 -18.68
C ALA A 374 -5.15 2.45 -17.23
N ILE A 375 -5.45 3.48 -16.42
CA ILE A 375 -5.90 3.33 -15.02
C ILE A 375 -7.03 2.29 -14.86
N PRO A 376 -8.22 2.46 -15.48
CA PRO A 376 -9.31 1.51 -15.30
C PRO A 376 -8.99 0.12 -15.86
N VAL A 377 -8.15 0.02 -16.89
CA VAL A 377 -7.73 -1.29 -17.44
C VAL A 377 -6.86 -2.04 -16.44
N VAL A 378 -5.82 -1.40 -15.89
CA VAL A 378 -4.95 -2.00 -14.87
C VAL A 378 -5.76 -2.39 -13.64
N THR A 379 -6.65 -1.51 -13.16
CA THR A 379 -7.49 -1.82 -12.01
C THR A 379 -8.48 -2.95 -12.28
N ALA A 380 -9.06 -3.05 -13.48
CA ALA A 380 -9.96 -4.15 -13.83
C ALA A 380 -9.23 -5.50 -13.83
N VAL A 381 -8.00 -5.54 -14.36
CA VAL A 381 -7.17 -6.76 -14.34
C VAL A 381 -6.78 -7.13 -12.90
N ALA A 382 -6.33 -6.16 -12.11
CA ALA A 382 -6.01 -6.39 -10.69
C ALA A 382 -7.22 -6.85 -9.88
N CYS A 383 -8.40 -6.27 -10.11
CA CYS A 383 -9.65 -6.68 -9.49
C CYS A 383 -10.03 -8.12 -9.85
N ALA A 384 -9.88 -8.51 -11.12
CA ALA A 384 -10.11 -9.90 -11.53
C ALA A 384 -9.17 -10.85 -10.80
N ILE A 385 -7.87 -10.55 -10.73
CA ILE A 385 -6.89 -11.36 -9.99
C ILE A 385 -7.24 -11.46 -8.51
N ALA A 386 -7.61 -10.34 -7.87
CA ALA A 386 -7.97 -10.29 -6.46
C ALA A 386 -9.17 -11.20 -6.14
N ILE A 387 -10.19 -11.22 -7.00
CA ILE A 387 -11.38 -12.07 -6.82
C ILE A 387 -11.03 -13.57 -6.87
N PHE A 388 -10.04 -13.96 -7.68
CA PHE A 388 -9.65 -15.36 -7.84
C PHE A 388 -8.58 -15.84 -6.84
N THR A 389 -8.08 -14.98 -5.95
CA THR A 389 -6.99 -15.32 -5.03
C THR A 389 -7.43 -15.32 -3.58
N THR A 390 -6.89 -16.25 -2.79
CA THR A 390 -7.37 -16.53 -1.42
C THR A 390 -6.55 -15.86 -0.31
N SER A 391 -5.32 -15.39 -0.56
CA SER A 391 -4.44 -14.77 0.44
C SER A 391 -3.75 -13.51 -0.10
N ILE A 392 -3.65 -12.48 0.75
CA ILE A 392 -2.96 -11.21 0.48
C ILE A 392 -1.44 -11.43 0.35
N TYR A 393 -0.87 -12.33 1.14
CA TYR A 393 0.57 -12.60 1.16
C TYR A 393 1.02 -13.53 0.02
N ALA A 394 0.07 -14.26 -0.60
CA ALA A 394 0.33 -15.10 -1.76
C ALA A 394 0.35 -14.31 -3.09
N LEU A 395 -0.08 -13.04 -3.07
CA LEU A 395 -0.08 -12.08 -4.18
C LEU A 395 1.06 -11.08 -4.02
#